data_AF-A0A0E3NSG1-F1
#
_entry.id   AF-A0A0E3NSG1-F1
#
_cell.length_a   1.000
_cell.length_b   1.000
_cell.length_c   1.000
_cell.angle_alpha   90.00
_cell.angle_beta   90.00
_cell.angle_gamma   90.00
#
_symmetry.space_group_name_H-M   'P 1'
#
loop_
_entity.id
_entity.type
_entity.pdbx_description
1 polymer ?
#
loop_
_entity_poly.entity_id
_entity_poly.type
_entity_poly.pdbx_seq_one_letter_code
_entity_poly.pdbx_strand_id
1 'polypeptide(L)' 'MWIREGDVVIATPWEIQDSKADVIWKYTRPQIEWLERKGYLK' A
#
# COMPACT_ATOMS: atom_id res chain seq x y z
N MET A 1 2.07 -12.60 4.66
CA MET A 1 2.90 -11.39 4.73
C MET A 1 2.57 -10.69 6.04
N TRP A 2 3.56 -10.34 6.86
CA TRP A 2 3.29 -9.61 8.10
C TRP A 2 3.28 -8.10 7.83
N ILE A 3 2.17 -7.46 8.16
CA ILE A 3 1.94 -6.01 8.01
C ILE A 3 1.86 -5.43 9.42
N ARG A 4 2.44 -4.25 9.60
CA ARG A 4 2.39 -3.46 10.83
C ARG A 4 1.94 -2.05 10.48
N GLU A 5 1.50 -1.30 11.50
CA GLU A 5 1.20 0.11 11.33
C GLU A 5 2.42 0.87 10.77
N GLY A 6 2.17 1.75 9.81
CA GLY A 6 3.20 2.50 9.08
C GLY A 6 3.74 1.84 7.82
N ASP A 7 3.36 0.59 7.52
CA ASP A 7 3.68 -0.03 6.22
C ASP A 7 2.83 0.55 5.09
N VAL A 8 3.46 0.81 3.94
CA VAL A 8 2.76 1.23 2.72
C VAL A 8 2.48 0.01 1.83
N VAL A 9 1.22 -0.15 1.43
CA VAL A 9 0.75 -1.32 0.68
C VAL A 9 -0.11 -0.93 -0.50
N ILE A 10 -0.19 -1.80 -1.51
CA ILE A 10 -1.23 -1.74 -2.53
C ILE A 10 -2.37 -2.64 -2.06
N ALA A 11 -3.56 -2.05 -1.96
CA ALA A 11 -4.79 -2.76 -1.63
C ALA A 11 -5.78 -2.67 -2.80
N THR A 12 -6.46 -3.77 -3.08
CA THR A 12 -7.54 -3.84 -4.07
C THR A 12 -8.87 -3.89 -3.31
N PRO A 13 -9.70 -2.83 -3.39
CA PRO A 13 -11.02 -2.81 -2.78
C PRO A 13 -11.91 -3.93 -3.31
N TRP A 14 -12.78 -4.47 -2.47
CA TRP A 14 -13.77 -5.45 -2.90
C TRP A 14 -14.92 -4.77 -3.62
N GLU A 15 -15.39 -5.34 -4.72
CA GLU A 15 -16.52 -4.79 -5.48
C GLU A 15 -17.84 -4.82 -4.70
N ILE A 16 -17.97 -5.74 -3.74
CA ILE A 16 -19.21 -5.96 -2.99
C ILE A 16 -19.22 -5.18 -1.66
N GLN A 17 -18.04 -4.86 -1.11
CA GLN A 17 -17.91 -4.24 0.20
C GLN A 17 -16.80 -3.18 0.20
N ASP A 18 -17.18 -1.91 0.08
CA ASP A 18 -16.27 -0.76 0.03
C ASP A 18 -15.35 -0.61 1.26
N SER A 19 -15.77 -1.15 2.41
CA SER A 19 -14.99 -1.12 3.66
C SER A 19 -13.89 -2.17 3.73
N LYS A 20 -13.78 -3.07 2.73
CA LYS A 20 -12.80 -4.15 2.70
C LYS A 20 -11.96 -4.09 1.43
N ALA A 21 -10.73 -4.56 1.58
CA ALA A 21 -9.78 -4.66 0.49
C ALA A 21 -8.79 -5.80 0.77
N ASP A 22 -8.26 -6.40 -0.28
CA ASP A 22 -7.16 -7.35 -0.20
C ASP A 22 -5.82 -6.65 -0.43
N VAL A 23 -4.83 -6.95 0.41
CA VAL A 23 -3.47 -6.46 0.21
C VAL A 23 -2.74 -7.38 -0.76
N ILE A 24 -2.34 -6.83 -1.91
CA ILE A 24 -1.63 -7.58 -2.96
C ILE A 24 -0.12 -7.34 -2.95
N TRP A 25 0.33 -6.21 -2.40
CA TRP A 25 1.75 -5.85 -2.38
C TRP A 25 2.10 -4.99 -1.16
N LYS A 26 3.32 -5.15 -0.65
CA LYS A 26 3.91 -4.30 0.38
C LYS A 26 5.20 -3.70 -0.12
N TYR A 27 5.31 -2.39 -0.03
CA TYR A 27 6.54 -1.70 -0.40
C TYR A 27 7.58 -1.81 0.69
N THR A 28 8.83 -1.93 0.26
CA THR A 28 10.00 -1.76 1.13
C THR A 28 10.33 -0.28 1.27
N ARG A 29 11.08 0.08 2.32
CA ARG A 29 11.46 1.47 2.60
C ARG A 29 12.12 2.19 1.41
N PRO A 30 13.09 1.60 0.67
CA PRO A 30 13.66 2.27 -0.50
C PRO A 30 12.66 2.49 -1.65
N GLN A 31 11.66 1.61 -1.79
CA GLN A 31 10.61 1.78 -2.80
C GLN A 31 9.65 2.90 -2.42
N ILE A 32 9.34 3.06 -1.12
CA ILE A 32 8.55 4.17 -0.60
C ILE A 32 9.25 5.49 -0.89
N GLU A 33 10.54 5.61 -0.55
CA GLU A 33 11.33 6.81 -0.85
C GLU A 33 11.35 7.16 -2.36
N TRP A 34 11.39 6.14 -3.22
CA TRP A 34 11.29 6.34 -4.67
C TRP A 34 9.91 6.88 -5.08
N LEU A 35 8.83 6.34 -4.51
CA LEU A 35 7.45 6.76 -4.79
C LEU A 35 7.20 8.20 -4.33
N GLU A 36 7.69 8.57 -3.15
CA GLU A 36 7.62 9.94 -2.61
C GLU A 36 8.36 10.93 -3.51
N ARG A 37 9.60 10.61 -3.93
CA ARG A 37 10.38 11.46 -4.85
C ARG A 37 9.70 11.68 -6.20
N LYS A 38 8.90 10.71 -6.63
CA LYS A 38 8.11 10.80 -7.87
C LYS A 38 6.76 11.49 -7.68
N GLY A 39 6.36 11.78 -6.45
CA GLY A 39 5.07 12.39 -6.13
C GLY A 39 3.88 11.45 -6.22
N TYR A 40 4.11 10.12 -6.20
CA TYR A 40 3.04 9.12 -6.15
C TYR A 40 2.51 8.92 -4.73
N LEU A 41 3.35 9.18 -3.73
CA LEU A 41 2.97 9.28 -2.32
C LEU A 41 3.19 10.73 -1.88
N LYS A 42 2.25 11.26 -1.10
CA LYS A 42 2.21 12.66 -0.67
C LYS A 42 2.12 12.76 0.84
#